data_AF-B8GLN2-F1
#
_entry.id   AF-B8GLN2-F1
#
_cell.length_a   1.000
_cell.length_b   1.000
_cell.length_c   1.000
_cell.angle_alpha   90.00
_cell.angle_beta   90.00
_cell.angle_gamma   90.00
#
_symmetry.space_group_name_H-M   'P 1'
#
loop_
_entity.id
_entity.type
_entity.pdbx_description
1 polymer ?
#
loop_
_entity_poly.entity_id
_entity_poly.type
_entity_poly.pdbx_seq_one_letter_code
_entity_poly.pdbx_strand_id
1 'polypeptide(L)'
;MISLSGTRNWLQVLKRYLLFMALGNLVWEFAHMPLYTVWETGTTAQMILYGLHCTVGDVLIALSALVIALFVFGTQAWPGEGYIRVGIVAVIVGLGYTIFSEWLNVEVREAWAYRDLMPVVPLVNAGLTPMLQWIMLPIAGLWWARR
;
A
#
# COMPACT_ATOMS: atom_id res chain seq x y z
N MET A 1 25.06 29.23 15.01
CA MET A 1 25.57 28.37 13.92
C MET A 1 24.66 27.14 13.87
N ILE A 2 23.59 27.21 13.08
CA ILE A 2 22.66 26.07 12.93
C ILE A 2 23.38 25.06 12.05
N SER A 3 23.76 23.92 12.63
CA SER A 3 24.40 22.85 11.88
C SER A 3 23.38 22.26 10.89
N LEU A 4 23.54 22.58 9.60
CA LEU A 4 22.77 21.98 8.49
C LEU A 4 23.26 20.55 8.16
N SER A 5 23.97 19.89 9.07
CA SER A 5 24.65 18.61 8.83
C SER A 5 23.79 17.37 9.14
N GLY A 6 22.46 17.48 9.13
CA GLY A 6 21.54 16.41 9.56
C GLY A 6 20.57 15.88 8.50
N THR A 7 20.58 16.40 7.27
CA THR A 7 19.67 15.97 6.20
C THR A 7 20.13 14.66 5.57
N ARG A 8 19.94 13.53 6.28
CA ARG A 8 19.57 12.32 5.53
C ARG A 8 18.33 12.70 4.73
N ASN A 9 18.48 12.77 3.41
CA ASN A 9 17.58 13.50 2.53
C ASN A 9 16.17 12.88 2.61
N TRP A 10 15.28 13.45 3.44
CA TRP A 10 13.92 12.94 3.66
C TRP A 10 13.17 12.78 2.34
N LEU A 11 13.43 13.67 1.38
CA LEU A 11 12.88 13.61 0.04
C LEU A 11 13.43 12.41 -0.74
N GLN A 12 14.70 12.04 -0.55
CA GLN A 12 15.25 10.82 -1.14
C GLN A 12 14.57 9.58 -0.56
N VAL A 13 14.35 9.51 0.75
CA VAL A 13 13.62 8.40 1.39
C VAL A 13 12.19 8.33 0.88
N LEU A 14 11.49 9.47 0.81
CA LEU A 14 10.14 9.54 0.27
C LEU A 14 10.08 9.07 -1.20
N LYS A 15 10.96 9.58 -2.07
CA LYS A 15 11.03 9.18 -3.49
C LYS A 15 11.28 7.68 -3.64
N ARG A 16 12.21 7.13 -2.84
CA ARG A 16 12.52 5.71 -2.87
C ARG A 16 11.35 4.85 -2.38
N TYR A 17 10.72 5.26 -1.28
CA TYR A 17 9.55 4.58 -0.76
C TYR A 17 8.43 4.54 -1.81
N LEU A 18 8.07 5.70 -2.38
CA LEU A 18 7.01 5.79 -3.38
C LEU A 18 7.35 5.04 -4.68
N LEU A 19 8.61 5.08 -5.13
CA LEU A 19 9.04 4.29 -6.29
C LEU A 19 8.90 2.79 -6.01
N PHE A 20 9.32 2.32 -4.83
CA PHE A 20 9.16 0.93 -4.44
C PHE A 20 7.68 0.55 -4.35
N MET A 21 6.85 1.38 -3.73
CA MET A 21 5.40 1.14 -3.65
C MET A 21 4.76 1.11 -5.04
N ALA A 22 5.14 1.99 -5.95
CA ALA A 22 4.58 2.01 -7.30
C ALA A 22 4.91 0.73 -8.07
N LEU A 23 6.18 0.32 -8.09
CA LEU A 23 6.60 -0.89 -8.80
C LEU A 23 6.11 -2.16 -8.11
N GLY A 24 6.15 -2.19 -6.77
CA GLY A 24 5.70 -3.30 -5.96
C GLY A 24 4.21 -3.56 -6.11
N ASN A 25 3.37 -2.52 -5.99
CA ASN A 25 1.93 -2.66 -6.20
C ASN A 25 1.64 -3.04 -7.64
N LEU A 26 2.29 -2.43 -8.64
CA LEU A 26 2.09 -2.81 -10.04
C LEU A 26 2.31 -4.32 -10.26
N VAL A 27 3.45 -4.84 -9.78
CA VAL A 27 3.74 -6.27 -9.89
C VAL A 27 2.71 -7.11 -9.12
N TRP A 28 2.34 -6.66 -7.92
CA TRP A 28 1.39 -7.36 -7.05
C TRP A 28 0.00 -7.46 -7.67
N GLU A 29 -0.54 -6.33 -8.13
CA GLU A 29 -1.86 -6.20 -8.75
C GLU A 29 -2.00 -7.10 -9.98
N PHE A 30 -0.98 -7.19 -10.83
CA PHE A 30 -1.00 -8.12 -11.96
C PHE A 30 -0.79 -9.58 -11.53
N ALA A 31 0.02 -9.84 -10.51
CA ALA A 31 0.31 -11.21 -10.05
C ALA A 31 -0.90 -11.87 -9.36
N HIS A 32 -1.68 -11.13 -8.57
CA HIS A 32 -2.83 -11.68 -7.85
C HIS A 32 -4.17 -11.51 -8.58
N MET A 33 -4.21 -10.79 -9.71
CA MET A 33 -5.41 -10.63 -10.55
C MET A 33 -6.13 -11.94 -10.88
N PRO A 34 -5.43 -13.08 -11.10
CA PRO A 34 -6.08 -14.37 -11.27
C PRO A 34 -6.99 -14.82 -10.12
N LEU A 35 -6.95 -14.17 -8.95
CA LEU A 35 -7.82 -14.47 -7.81
C LEU A 35 -9.16 -13.73 -7.87
N TYR A 36 -9.34 -12.82 -8.82
CA TYR A 36 -10.57 -12.05 -9.03
C TYR A 36 -11.34 -12.55 -10.25
N THR A 37 -12.68 -12.43 -10.23
CA THR A 37 -13.53 -12.94 -11.32
C THR A 37 -13.27 -12.27 -12.66
N VAL A 38 -12.77 -11.02 -12.64
CA VAL A 38 -12.37 -10.28 -13.84
C VAL A 38 -11.32 -11.01 -14.68
N TRP A 39 -10.53 -11.90 -14.08
CA TRP A 39 -9.60 -12.74 -14.82
C TRP A 39 -10.29 -13.65 -15.85
N GLU A 40 -11.50 -14.13 -15.53
CA GLU A 40 -12.27 -15.02 -16.40
C GLU A 40 -13.27 -14.26 -17.27
N THR A 41 -13.83 -13.16 -16.76
CA THR A 41 -14.95 -12.45 -17.40
C THR A 41 -14.52 -11.16 -18.11
N GLY A 42 -13.37 -10.59 -17.74
CA GLY A 42 -12.90 -9.31 -18.24
C GLY A 42 -12.17 -9.43 -19.58
N THR A 43 -12.15 -8.32 -20.32
CA THR A 43 -11.28 -8.16 -21.49
C THR A 43 -9.85 -7.80 -21.06
N THR A 44 -8.86 -8.06 -21.91
CA THR A 44 -7.46 -7.65 -21.66
C THR A 44 -7.34 -6.15 -21.36
N ALA A 45 -8.13 -5.32 -22.03
CA ALA A 45 -8.13 -3.87 -21.80
C ALA A 45 -8.65 -3.52 -20.39
N GLN A 46 -9.72 -4.19 -19.93
CA GLN A 46 -10.25 -4.00 -18.58
C GLN A 46 -9.25 -4.47 -17.52
N MET A 47 -8.61 -5.62 -17.71
CA MET A 47 -7.57 -6.12 -16.81
C MET A 47 -6.43 -5.10 -16.64
N ILE A 48 -5.92 -4.56 -17.75
CA ILE A 48 -4.86 -3.54 -17.71
C ILE A 48 -5.35 -2.27 -17.01
N LEU A 49 -6.55 -1.79 -17.36
CA LEU A 49 -7.10 -0.57 -16.78
C LEU A 49 -7.33 -0.71 -15.27
N TYR A 50 -7.86 -1.84 -14.80
CA TYR A 50 -8.05 -2.09 -13.37
C TYR A 50 -6.74 -2.25 -12.64
N GLY A 51 -5.79 -3.04 -13.14
CA GLY A 51 -4.48 -3.18 -12.52
C GLY A 51 -3.75 -1.83 -12.37
N LEU A 52 -3.81 -0.97 -13.39
CA LEU A 52 -3.25 0.37 -13.33
C LEU A 52 -4.02 1.28 -12.37
N HIS A 53 -5.35 1.25 -12.38
CA HIS A 53 -6.18 2.06 -11.49
C HIS A 53 -5.93 1.70 -10.02
N CYS A 54 -5.90 0.41 -9.68
CA CYS A 54 -5.59 -0.08 -8.33
C CYS A 54 -4.16 0.33 -7.93
N THR A 55 -3.17 0.13 -8.80
CA THR A 55 -1.78 0.56 -8.53
C THR A 55 -1.68 2.04 -8.18
N VAL A 56 -2.36 2.91 -8.95
CA VAL A 56 -2.40 4.35 -8.67
C VAL A 56 -3.08 4.62 -7.32
N GLY A 57 -4.20 3.95 -7.05
CA GLY A 57 -4.88 3.98 -5.76
C GLY A 57 -3.94 3.64 -4.60
N ASP A 58 -3.23 2.51 -4.69
CA ASP A 58 -2.32 2.06 -3.64
C ASP A 58 -1.15 3.01 -3.38
N VAL A 59 -0.60 3.62 -4.44
CA VAL A 59 0.44 4.64 -4.28
C VAL A 59 -0.11 5.87 -3.53
N LEU A 60 -1.33 6.30 -3.84
CA LEU A 60 -1.99 7.41 -3.14
C LEU A 60 -2.31 7.07 -1.69
N ILE A 61 -2.78 5.85 -1.42
CA ILE A 61 -3.01 5.37 -0.06
C ILE A 61 -1.68 5.28 0.68
N ALA A 62 -0.59 4.84 0.05
CA ALA A 62 0.71 4.71 0.69
C ALA A 62 1.31 6.07 1.05
N LEU A 63 1.13 7.05 0.17
CA LEU A 63 1.50 8.44 0.42
C LEU A 63 0.69 9.03 1.57
N SER A 64 -0.64 8.89 1.53
CA SER A 64 -1.55 9.37 2.59
C SER A 64 -1.23 8.70 3.94
N ALA A 65 -1.04 7.38 3.88
CA ALA A 65 -0.39 6.48 4.81
C ALA A 65 0.73 7.14 5.63
N LEU A 66 1.78 7.43 4.88
CA LEU A 66 3.02 7.97 5.40
C LEU A 66 2.85 9.41 5.91
N VAL A 67 2.06 10.25 5.21
CA VAL A 67 1.81 11.63 5.61
C VAL A 67 1.06 11.68 6.95
N ILE A 68 0.02 10.86 7.14
CA ILE A 68 -0.71 10.76 8.41
C ILE A 68 0.25 10.32 9.53
N ALA A 69 1.06 9.28 9.27
CA ALA A 69 2.01 8.79 10.26
C ALA A 69 3.08 9.84 10.64
N LEU A 70 3.59 10.59 9.65
CA LEU A 70 4.51 11.71 9.85
C LEU A 70 3.86 12.86 10.61
N PHE A 71 2.59 13.16 10.35
CA PHE A 71 1.86 14.20 11.04
C PHE A 71 1.66 13.87 12.53
N VAL A 72 1.34 12.62 12.84
CA VAL A 72 1.07 12.19 14.22
C VAL A 72 2.36 11.93 15.02
N PHE A 73 3.39 11.35 14.38
CA PHE A 73 4.59 10.85 15.08
C PHE A 73 5.93 11.30 14.50
N GLY A 74 5.92 12.02 13.38
CA GLY A 74 7.13 12.54 12.75
C GLY A 74 7.72 13.71 13.53
N THR A 75 9.03 13.88 13.41
CA THR A 75 9.77 15.04 13.93
C THR A 75 10.57 15.67 12.79
N GLN A 76 11.12 16.87 13.00
CA GLN A 76 12.02 17.50 12.03
C GLN A 76 13.29 16.67 11.76
N ALA A 77 13.62 15.72 12.64
CA ALA A 77 14.75 14.82 12.50
C ALA A 77 14.42 13.54 11.70
N TRP A 78 13.18 13.36 11.23
CA TRP A 78 12.85 12.25 10.33
C TRP A 78 13.60 12.40 9.00
N PRO A 79 14.18 11.34 8.41
CA PRO A 79 14.06 9.90 8.75
C PRO A 79 15.10 9.39 9.75
N GLY A 80 15.92 10.25 10.35
CA GLY A 80 16.93 9.89 11.34
C GLY A 80 16.32 9.38 12.65
N GLU A 81 15.26 10.03 13.13
CA GLU A 81 14.53 9.67 14.34
C GLU A 81 13.09 9.24 14.03
N GLY A 82 12.51 8.39 14.90
CA GLY A 82 11.11 7.98 14.79
C GLY A 82 10.75 7.10 13.58
N TYR A 83 11.72 6.69 12.76
CA TYR A 83 11.50 5.97 11.49
C TYR A 83 10.60 4.73 11.63
N ILE A 84 10.88 3.88 12.62
CA ILE A 84 10.11 2.65 12.87
C ILE A 84 8.69 2.99 13.32
N ARG A 85 8.53 3.97 14.21
CA ARG A 85 7.22 4.38 14.73
C ARG A 85 6.32 4.91 13.61
N VAL A 86 6.86 5.78 12.76
CA VAL A 86 6.18 6.27 11.56
C VAL A 86 5.83 5.11 10.63
N GLY A 87 6.76 4.18 10.39
CA GLY A 87 6.52 3.01 9.55
C GLY A 87 5.40 2.10 10.04
N ILE A 88 5.39 1.77 11.33
CA ILE A 88 4.33 0.95 11.96
C ILE A 88 2.97 1.62 11.77
N VAL A 89 2.89 2.93 12.03
CA VAL A 89 1.62 3.67 11.91
C VAL A 89 1.17 3.75 10.45
N ALA A 90 2.09 3.96 9.50
CA ALA A 90 1.77 3.96 8.08
C ALA A 90 1.22 2.60 7.62
N VAL A 91 1.81 1.48 8.08
CA VAL A 91 1.31 0.12 7.80
C VAL A 91 -0.08 -0.07 8.41
N ILE A 92 -0.30 0.33 9.66
CA ILE A 92 -1.60 0.18 10.34
C ILE A 92 -2.69 0.98 9.62
N VAL A 93 -2.41 2.24 9.26
CA VAL A 93 -3.39 3.09 8.56
C VAL A 93 -3.68 2.55 7.17
N GLY A 94 -2.64 2.13 6.43
CA GLY A 94 -2.80 1.50 5.12
C GLY A 94 -3.64 0.22 5.18
N LEU A 95 -3.27 -0.71 6.06
CA LEU A 95 -4.01 -1.97 6.26
C LEU A 95 -5.46 -1.73 6.70
N GLY A 96 -5.68 -0.77 7.61
CA GLY A 96 -7.02 -0.40 8.05
C GLY A 96 -7.87 0.16 6.91
N TYR A 97 -7.28 1.02 6.06
CA TYR A 97 -7.95 1.51 4.86
C TYR A 97 -8.29 0.36 3.89
N THR A 98 -7.35 -0.56 3.65
CA THR A 98 -7.57 -1.70 2.73
C THR A 98 -8.69 -2.61 3.20
N ILE A 99 -8.74 -2.93 4.49
CA ILE A 99 -9.83 -3.73 5.06
C ILE A 99 -11.17 -3.02 4.83
N PHE A 100 -11.22 -1.71 5.11
CA PHE A 100 -12.42 -0.91 4.88
C PHE A 100 -12.81 -0.84 3.39
N SER A 101 -11.85 -0.64 2.49
CA SER A 101 -12.11 -0.51 1.05
C SER A 101 -12.54 -1.84 0.42
N GLU A 102 -11.96 -2.96 0.83
CA GLU A 102 -12.36 -4.28 0.36
C GLU A 102 -13.80 -4.58 0.80
N TRP A 103 -14.13 -4.37 2.08
CA TRP A 103 -15.50 -4.53 2.57
C TRP A 103 -16.49 -3.67 1.79
N LEU A 104 -16.16 -2.38 1.59
CA LEU A 104 -17.03 -1.45 0.88
C LEU A 104 -17.27 -1.87 -0.58
N ASN A 105 -16.24 -2.37 -1.26
CA ASN A 105 -16.35 -2.68 -2.69
C ASN A 105 -16.89 -4.08 -2.96
N VAL A 106 -16.64 -5.06 -2.08
CA VAL A 106 -17.14 -6.43 -2.25
C VAL A 106 -18.56 -6.56 -1.72
N GLU A 107 -18.82 -6.14 -0.48
CA GLU A 107 -20.10 -6.42 0.21
C GLU A 107 -21.16 -5.34 -0.04
N VAL A 108 -20.75 -4.08 -0.14
CA VAL A 108 -21.71 -2.95 -0.21
C VAL A 108 -21.95 -2.51 -1.65
N ARG A 109 -20.89 -2.38 -2.44
CA ARG A 109 -20.98 -1.88 -3.83
C ARG A 109 -21.00 -2.97 -4.88
N GLU A 110 -20.61 -4.19 -4.51
CA GLU A 110 -20.44 -5.32 -5.45
C GLU A 110 -19.62 -4.92 -6.70
N ALA A 111 -18.66 -4.01 -6.52
CA ALA A 111 -17.86 -3.44 -7.60
C ALA A 111 -16.87 -4.48 -8.17
N TRP A 112 -16.45 -5.43 -7.34
CA TRP A 112 -15.69 -6.60 -7.76
C TRP A 112 -16.00 -7.81 -6.87
N ALA A 113 -15.68 -8.99 -7.38
CA ALA A 113 -15.87 -10.25 -6.69
C ALA A 113 -14.61 -11.13 -6.73
N TYR A 114 -14.39 -11.86 -5.65
CA TYR A 114 -13.34 -12.86 -5.56
C TYR A 114 -13.75 -14.15 -6.29
N ARG A 115 -12.76 -14.88 -6.82
CA ARG A 115 -12.93 -16.28 -7.21
C ARG A 115 -12.80 -17.18 -5.99
N ASP A 116 -13.29 -18.42 -6.10
CA ASP A 116 -13.17 -19.46 -5.06
C ASP A 116 -11.72 -19.76 -4.63
N LEU A 117 -10.75 -19.38 -5.46
CA LEU A 117 -9.31 -19.51 -5.18
C LEU A 117 -8.77 -18.49 -4.18
N MET A 118 -9.47 -17.37 -3.98
CA MET A 118 -9.01 -16.30 -3.10
C MET A 118 -9.23 -16.70 -1.64
N PRO A 119 -8.17 -16.85 -0.82
CA PRO A 119 -8.33 -17.07 0.60
C PRO A 119 -8.91 -15.79 1.22
N VAL A 120 -9.96 -15.93 2.03
CA VAL A 120 -10.58 -14.82 2.78
C VAL A 120 -10.21 -14.94 4.25
N VAL A 121 -9.89 -13.82 4.88
CA VAL A 121 -9.61 -13.78 6.33
C VAL A 121 -10.94 -13.73 7.09
N PRO A 122 -11.32 -14.77 7.86
CA PRO A 122 -12.68 -14.90 8.41
C PRO A 122 -13.08 -13.81 9.39
N LEU A 123 -12.10 -13.17 10.06
CA LEU A 123 -12.38 -12.12 11.04
C LEU A 123 -12.88 -10.82 10.39
N VAL A 124 -12.44 -10.53 9.18
CA VAL A 124 -12.70 -9.26 8.49
C VAL A 124 -13.45 -9.44 7.16
N ASN A 125 -13.68 -10.69 6.73
CA ASN A 125 -14.30 -11.04 5.46
C ASN A 125 -13.68 -10.32 4.25
N ALA A 126 -12.36 -10.11 4.31
CA ALA A 126 -11.58 -9.48 3.25
C ALA A 126 -10.57 -10.46 2.67
N GLY A 127 -10.22 -10.27 1.40
CA GLY A 127 -9.22 -11.07 0.71
C GLY A 127 -7.87 -11.04 1.42
N LEU A 128 -7.21 -12.19 1.51
CA LEU A 128 -5.92 -12.33 2.15
C LEU A 128 -4.81 -11.57 1.38
N THR A 129 -4.87 -11.58 0.05
CA THR A 129 -3.76 -11.03 -0.75
C THR A 129 -3.64 -9.50 -0.70
N PRO A 130 -4.74 -8.70 -0.70
CA PRO A 130 -4.66 -7.26 -0.38
C PRO A 130 -4.11 -6.98 1.01
N MET A 131 -4.46 -7.80 2.02
CA MET A 131 -3.90 -7.64 3.37
C MET A 131 -2.40 -7.90 3.40
N LEU A 132 -1.96 -8.96 2.72
CA LEU A 132 -0.54 -9.31 2.59
C LEU A 132 0.25 -8.24 1.85
N GLN A 133 -0.32 -7.64 0.79
CA GLN A 133 0.25 -6.51 0.05
C GLN A 133 0.54 -5.34 0.99
N TRP A 134 -0.44 -4.97 1.82
CA TRP A 134 -0.35 -3.85 2.75
C TRP A 134 0.52 -4.10 3.99
N ILE A 135 0.83 -5.36 4.29
CA ILE A 135 1.84 -5.70 5.29
C ILE A 135 3.23 -5.70 4.63
N MET A 136 3.41 -6.41 3.52
CA MET A 136 4.75 -6.69 2.99
C MET A 136 5.34 -5.53 2.19
N LEU A 137 4.58 -4.88 1.32
CA LEU A 137 5.12 -3.82 0.45
C LEU A 137 5.55 -2.57 1.25
N PRO A 138 4.75 -2.02 2.19
CA PRO A 138 5.18 -0.86 2.94
C PRO A 138 6.39 -1.16 3.84
N ILE A 139 6.45 -2.33 4.48
CA ILE A 139 7.58 -2.75 5.31
C ILE A 139 8.85 -2.87 4.47
N ALA A 140 8.80 -3.60 3.36
CA ALA A 140 9.93 -3.77 2.46
C ALA A 140 10.36 -2.44 1.82
N GLY A 141 9.40 -1.61 1.44
CA GLY A 141 9.64 -0.30 0.84
C GLY A 141 10.32 0.67 1.79
N LEU A 142 9.87 0.75 3.04
CA LEU A 142 10.53 1.59 4.05
C LEU A 142 11.94 1.06 4.35
N TRP A 143 12.07 -0.24 4.54
CA TRP A 143 13.39 -0.84 4.75
C TRP A 143 14.36 -0.54 3.58
N TRP A 144 13.89 -0.65 2.33
CA TRP A 144 14.69 -0.32 1.16
C TRP A 144 14.99 1.17 1.06
N ALA A 145 14.04 2.04 1.38
CA ALA A 145 14.20 3.49 1.32
C ALA A 145 15.24 4.02 2.32
N ARG A 146 15.45 3.31 3.44
CA ARG A 146 16.41 3.68 4.49
C ARG A 146 17.87 3.33 4.16
N ARG A 147 18.11 2.38 3.24
CA ARG A 147 19.46 1.88 2.90
C ARG A 147 20.28 2.89 2.14
#